data_AF-A0A016VKD2-F1
#
_entry.id   AF-A0A016VKD2-F1
#
_cell.length_a   1.000
_cell.length_b   1.000
_cell.length_c   1.000
_cell.angle_alpha   90.00
_cell.angle_beta   90.00
_cell.angle_gamma   90.00
#
_symmetry.space_group_name_H-M   'P 1'
#
loop_
_entity.id
_entity.type
_entity.pdbx_description
1 polymer ?
#
loop_
_entity_poly.entity_id
_entity_poly.type
_entity_poly.pdbx_seq_one_letter_code
_entity_poly.pdbx_strand_id
1 'polypeptide(L)'
;MFRFAKTLDSLLRDYREMTTKLEQLVLERNITADAIRCEELIESLEKRHEIVKRSEIICEIKGIVADDPDLLSISWLRDTLTTRLKAVENEVRRSAADDMRRGLVSLNASLVTSALRALSNLGVLEAELEVQLSSSAAEVDVKLVELSSALDSSVRLLPQCVNLIHSQLEQCALLGATQLTKFVEKLARIIRARVPLDAPFSLRFVQLMSRVLNSRPECSGPLIEALRPLKNAILSQSLGRLHQIVEQHDFATIQNSVFVDKLVAAIEEEMKRLEWDVELREEAQKNTQKCLDIVAKRLESEIKLDVENLLLGDRLRSDQHKNYRLLEIMNTLAAKWPSQAKSLLAVENESVAVIMEAIRQSIFSIIASMHREMDDSKGISPYMQ
;
A
#
# COMPACT_ATOMS: atom_id res chain seq x y z
N MET A 1 -95.62 -19.97 2.36
CA MET A 1 -94.32 -19.53 2.92
C MET A 1 -93.28 -20.67 2.99
N PHE A 2 -93.60 -21.85 3.54
CA PHE A 2 -92.64 -22.96 3.73
C PHE A 2 -92.08 -23.59 2.43
N ARG A 3 -92.88 -23.70 1.36
CA ARG A 3 -92.41 -24.22 0.05
C ARG A 3 -91.44 -23.26 -0.65
N PHE A 4 -91.70 -21.96 -0.57
CA PHE A 4 -90.84 -20.93 -1.16
C PHE A 4 -89.46 -20.90 -0.51
N ALA A 5 -89.40 -21.00 0.83
CA ALA A 5 -88.13 -21.10 1.56
C ALA A 5 -87.29 -22.33 1.15
N LYS A 6 -87.91 -23.51 1.01
CA LYS A 6 -87.21 -24.73 0.56
C LYS A 6 -86.67 -24.62 -0.88
N THR A 7 -87.44 -24.01 -1.78
CA THR A 7 -87.00 -23.79 -3.17
C THR A 7 -85.85 -22.79 -3.22
N LEU A 8 -85.92 -21.71 -2.44
CA LEU A 8 -84.85 -20.72 -2.32
C LEU A 8 -83.56 -21.34 -1.75
N ASP A 9 -83.66 -22.17 -0.71
CA ASP A 9 -82.51 -22.88 -0.12
C ASP A 9 -81.85 -23.86 -1.10
N SER A 10 -82.64 -24.54 -1.94
CA SER A 10 -82.11 -25.41 -3.00
C SER A 10 -81.34 -24.60 -4.05
N LEU A 11 -81.95 -23.52 -4.56
CA LEU A 11 -81.31 -22.63 -5.54
C LEU A 11 -80.02 -21.98 -4.99
N LEU A 12 -80.01 -21.58 -3.72
CA LEU A 12 -78.82 -21.05 -3.05
C LEU A 12 -77.71 -22.10 -2.93
N ARG A 13 -78.06 -23.36 -2.68
CA ARG A 13 -77.10 -24.47 -2.65
C ARG A 13 -76.50 -24.72 -4.02
N ASP A 14 -77.34 -24.79 -5.05
CA ASP A 14 -76.90 -25.01 -6.44
C ASP A 14 -76.01 -23.86 -6.93
N TYR A 15 -76.37 -22.61 -6.58
CA TYR A 15 -75.56 -21.44 -6.90
C TYR A 15 -74.18 -21.50 -6.22
N ARG A 16 -74.12 -21.83 -4.93
CA ARG A 16 -72.85 -21.99 -4.19
C ARG A 16 -71.99 -23.10 -4.80
N GLU A 17 -72.58 -24.23 -5.14
CA GLU A 17 -71.86 -25.34 -5.79
C GLU A 17 -71.30 -24.91 -7.16
N MET A 18 -72.09 -24.16 -7.94
CA MET A 18 -71.65 -23.63 -9.23
C MET A 18 -70.53 -22.60 -9.07
N THR A 19 -70.58 -21.73 -8.05
CA THR A 19 -69.48 -20.80 -7.72
C THR A 19 -68.20 -21.55 -7.38
N THR A 20 -68.27 -22.58 -6.53
CA THR A 20 -67.09 -23.38 -6.17
C THR A 20 -66.49 -24.11 -7.38
N LYS A 21 -67.33 -24.67 -8.27
CA LYS A 21 -66.85 -25.28 -9.52
C LYS A 21 -66.18 -24.25 -10.43
N LEU A 22 -66.72 -23.04 -10.52
CA LEU A 22 -66.12 -21.97 -11.31
C LEU A 22 -64.75 -21.55 -10.74
N GLU A 23 -64.64 -21.41 -9.42
CA GLU A 23 -63.36 -21.11 -8.75
C GLU A 23 -62.31 -22.19 -9.01
N GLN A 24 -62.70 -23.46 -8.95
CA GLN A 24 -61.83 -24.60 -9.29
C GLN A 24 -61.38 -24.56 -10.75
N LEU A 25 -62.29 -24.34 -11.70
CA LEU A 25 -61.96 -24.23 -13.12
C LEU A 25 -61.02 -23.04 -13.40
N VAL A 26 -61.18 -21.92 -12.69
CA VAL A 26 -60.26 -20.78 -12.81
C VAL A 26 -58.87 -21.15 -12.32
N LEU A 27 -58.75 -21.87 -11.19
CA LEU A 27 -57.48 -22.35 -10.67
C LEU A 27 -56.80 -23.32 -11.64
N GLU A 28 -57.53 -24.33 -12.12
CA GLU A 28 -57.02 -25.30 -13.11
C GLU A 28 -56.58 -24.62 -14.41
N ARG A 29 -57.34 -23.63 -14.88
CA ARG A 29 -56.98 -22.84 -16.06
C ARG A 29 -55.67 -22.09 -15.85
N ASN A 30 -55.48 -21.46 -14.69
CA ASN A 30 -54.25 -20.74 -14.39
C ASN A 30 -53.05 -21.70 -14.38
N ILE A 31 -53.14 -22.80 -13.62
CA ILE A 31 -52.09 -23.84 -13.57
C ILE A 31 -51.76 -24.37 -14.98
N THR A 32 -52.78 -24.58 -15.82
CA THR A 32 -52.58 -25.05 -17.20
C THR A 32 -51.86 -24.00 -18.05
N ALA A 33 -52.22 -22.71 -17.91
CA ALA A 33 -51.56 -21.63 -18.63
C ALA A 33 -50.07 -21.51 -18.24
N ASP A 34 -49.76 -21.62 -16.96
CA ASP A 34 -48.38 -21.57 -16.46
C ASP A 34 -47.57 -22.81 -16.86
N ALA A 35 -48.20 -24.00 -16.87
CA ALA A 35 -47.58 -25.22 -17.37
C ALA A 35 -47.21 -25.11 -18.86
N ILE A 36 -48.12 -24.60 -19.69
CA ILE A 36 -47.85 -24.35 -21.12
C ILE A 36 -46.73 -23.33 -21.28
N ARG A 37 -46.76 -22.24 -20.49
CA ARG A 37 -45.72 -21.21 -20.53
C ARG A 37 -44.35 -21.78 -20.18
N CYS A 38 -44.25 -22.60 -19.14
CA CYS A 38 -43.01 -23.29 -18.79
C CYS A 38 -42.49 -24.15 -19.95
N GLU A 39 -43.36 -24.91 -20.61
CA GLU A 39 -43.00 -25.76 -21.74
C GLU A 39 -42.44 -24.94 -22.93
N GLU A 40 -43.10 -23.84 -23.30
CA GLU A 40 -42.61 -22.92 -24.34
C GLU A 40 -41.23 -22.33 -23.99
N LEU A 41 -41.05 -21.93 -22.73
CA LEU A 41 -39.80 -21.36 -22.23
C LEU A 41 -38.68 -22.41 -22.24
N ILE A 42 -38.97 -23.65 -21.85
CA ILE A 42 -38.02 -24.76 -21.91
C ILE A 42 -37.59 -24.99 -23.36
N GLU A 43 -38.53 -25.06 -24.31
CA GLU A 43 -38.19 -25.24 -25.73
C GLU A 43 -37.33 -24.06 -26.25
N SER A 44 -37.65 -22.83 -25.83
CA SER A 44 -36.83 -21.64 -26.17
C SER A 44 -35.43 -21.72 -25.57
N LEU A 45 -35.29 -22.23 -24.34
CA LEU A 45 -34.02 -22.37 -23.64
C LEU A 45 -33.05 -23.26 -24.43
N GLU A 46 -33.55 -24.34 -25.03
CA GLU A 46 -32.73 -25.28 -25.78
C GLU A 46 -32.21 -24.69 -27.10
N LYS A 47 -33.01 -23.84 -27.74
CA LYS A 47 -32.69 -23.23 -29.03
C LYS A 47 -31.75 -22.03 -28.91
N ARG A 48 -31.66 -21.39 -27.75
CA ARG A 48 -30.84 -20.18 -27.55
C ARG A 48 -29.45 -20.52 -27.01
N HIS A 49 -28.43 -19.85 -27.57
CA HIS A 49 -27.05 -19.97 -27.11
C HIS A 49 -26.54 -18.74 -26.33
N GLU A 50 -27.23 -17.61 -26.43
CA GLU A 50 -26.86 -16.39 -25.72
C GLU A 50 -27.07 -16.52 -24.21
N ILE A 51 -26.00 -16.33 -23.45
CA ILE A 51 -25.99 -16.64 -22.02
C ILE A 51 -26.96 -15.80 -21.19
N VAL A 52 -27.07 -14.50 -21.50
CA VAL A 52 -28.01 -13.59 -20.84
C VAL A 52 -29.44 -14.06 -21.10
N LYS A 53 -29.80 -14.37 -22.35
CA LYS A 53 -31.14 -14.84 -22.68
C LYS A 53 -31.48 -16.17 -22.03
N ARG A 54 -30.54 -17.11 -21.99
CA ARG A 54 -30.74 -18.38 -21.27
C ARG A 54 -30.98 -18.14 -19.78
N SER A 55 -30.22 -17.24 -19.14
CA SER A 55 -30.41 -16.89 -17.73
C SER A 55 -31.75 -16.19 -17.44
N GLU A 56 -32.22 -15.32 -18.35
CA GLU A 56 -33.52 -14.64 -18.23
C GLU A 56 -34.67 -15.67 -18.27
N ILE A 57 -34.62 -16.62 -19.20
CA ILE A 57 -35.61 -17.69 -19.33
C ILE A 57 -35.62 -18.58 -18.06
N ILE A 58 -34.44 -18.97 -17.56
CA ILE A 58 -34.34 -19.76 -16.32
C ILE A 58 -34.95 -19.01 -15.14
N CYS A 59 -34.64 -17.72 -15.00
CA CYS A 59 -35.22 -16.87 -13.96
C CYS A 59 -36.75 -16.79 -14.08
N GLU A 60 -37.28 -16.64 -15.29
CA GLU A 60 -38.73 -16.61 -15.55
C GLU A 60 -39.41 -17.91 -15.15
N ILE A 61 -38.86 -19.06 -15.57
CA ILE A 61 -39.40 -20.38 -15.20
C ILE A 61 -39.40 -20.55 -13.67
N LYS A 62 -38.30 -20.16 -12.98
CA LYS A 62 -38.22 -20.24 -11.52
C LYS A 62 -39.21 -19.30 -10.83
N GLY A 63 -39.50 -18.14 -11.42
CA GLY A 63 -40.54 -17.22 -10.95
C GLY A 63 -41.92 -17.86 -11.02
N ILE A 64 -42.30 -18.40 -12.18
CA ILE A 64 -43.58 -19.09 -12.39
C ILE A 64 -43.75 -20.24 -11.40
N VAL A 65 -42.73 -21.07 -11.21
CA VAL A 65 -42.78 -22.21 -10.25
C VAL A 65 -42.86 -21.74 -8.79
N ALA A 66 -42.30 -20.58 -8.46
CA ALA A 66 -42.39 -20.01 -7.12
C ALA A 66 -43.78 -19.41 -6.85
N ASP A 67 -44.41 -18.82 -7.86
CA ASP A 67 -45.76 -18.27 -7.78
C ASP A 67 -46.82 -19.38 -7.73
N ASP A 68 -46.63 -20.49 -8.47
CA ASP A 68 -47.55 -21.63 -8.52
C ASP A 68 -46.84 -22.99 -8.25
N PRO A 69 -46.61 -23.36 -6.97
CA PRO A 69 -45.93 -24.59 -6.60
C PRO A 69 -46.63 -25.89 -7.04
N ASP A 70 -47.95 -25.82 -7.27
CA ASP A 70 -48.76 -26.95 -7.71
C ASP A 70 -48.33 -27.47 -9.10
N LEU A 71 -47.60 -26.69 -9.89
CA LEU A 71 -46.96 -27.12 -11.13
C LEU A 71 -46.05 -28.35 -10.94
N LEU A 72 -45.44 -28.50 -9.76
CA LEU A 72 -44.58 -29.64 -9.44
C LEU A 72 -45.36 -30.95 -9.23
N SER A 73 -46.68 -30.89 -9.08
CA SER A 73 -47.55 -32.07 -9.01
C SER A 73 -47.81 -32.69 -10.39
N ILE A 74 -47.59 -31.93 -11.47
CA ILE A 74 -47.83 -32.36 -12.85
C ILE A 74 -46.73 -33.33 -13.28
N SER A 75 -47.09 -34.60 -13.46
CA SER A 75 -46.14 -35.71 -13.63
C SER A 75 -45.18 -35.56 -14.82
N TRP A 76 -45.64 -35.02 -15.94
CA TRP A 76 -44.85 -34.84 -17.15
C TRP A 76 -43.93 -33.61 -17.11
N LEU A 77 -44.26 -32.60 -16.31
CA LEU A 77 -43.50 -31.36 -16.19
C LEU A 77 -42.47 -31.41 -15.05
N ARG A 78 -42.79 -32.15 -13.99
CA ARG A 78 -42.02 -32.22 -12.74
C ARG A 78 -40.53 -32.53 -12.95
N ASP A 79 -40.18 -33.55 -13.73
CA ASP A 79 -38.76 -33.91 -13.93
C ASP A 79 -38.00 -32.82 -14.71
N THR A 80 -38.67 -32.19 -15.67
CA THR A 80 -38.08 -31.10 -16.43
C THR A 80 -37.80 -29.88 -15.54
N LEU A 81 -38.72 -29.51 -14.66
CA LEU A 81 -38.56 -28.35 -13.77
C LEU A 81 -37.58 -28.61 -12.61
N THR A 82 -37.49 -29.84 -12.12
CA THR A 82 -36.67 -30.15 -10.93
C THR A 82 -35.26 -30.63 -11.27
N THR A 83 -35.12 -31.49 -12.29
CA THR A 83 -33.86 -32.11 -12.66
C THR A 83 -33.20 -31.39 -13.83
N ARG A 84 -33.91 -31.32 -14.97
CA ARG A 84 -33.33 -30.80 -16.22
C ARG A 84 -33.05 -29.30 -16.16
N LEU A 85 -33.99 -28.51 -15.67
CA LEU A 85 -33.79 -27.06 -15.48
C LEU A 85 -32.59 -26.77 -14.58
N LYS A 86 -32.43 -27.53 -13.48
CA LYS A 86 -31.29 -27.40 -12.57
C LYS A 86 -29.96 -27.78 -13.22
N ALA A 87 -29.95 -28.79 -14.10
CA ALA A 87 -28.75 -29.14 -14.87
C ALA A 87 -28.35 -28.00 -15.81
N VAL A 88 -29.32 -27.42 -16.53
CA VAL A 88 -29.09 -26.29 -17.44
C VAL A 88 -28.70 -25.02 -16.67
N GLU A 89 -29.30 -24.76 -15.51
CA GLU A 89 -28.91 -23.66 -14.62
C GLU A 89 -27.43 -23.76 -14.22
N ASN A 90 -26.97 -24.96 -13.85
CA ASN A 90 -25.57 -25.19 -13.51
C ASN A 90 -24.61 -25.06 -14.70
N GLU A 91 -25.06 -25.40 -15.91
CA GLU A 91 -24.31 -25.17 -17.14
C GLU A 91 -24.17 -23.66 -17.44
N VAL A 92 -25.29 -22.93 -17.44
CA VAL A 92 -25.31 -21.48 -17.69
C VAL A 92 -24.50 -20.73 -16.64
N ARG A 93 -24.60 -21.12 -15.36
CA ARG A 93 -23.77 -20.55 -14.29
C ARG A 93 -22.28 -20.72 -14.56
N ARG A 94 -21.84 -21.93 -14.90
CA ARG A 94 -20.42 -22.21 -15.21
C ARG A 94 -19.94 -21.41 -16.41
N SER A 95 -20.73 -21.40 -17.48
CA SER A 95 -20.43 -20.62 -18.68
C SER A 95 -20.31 -19.11 -18.36
N ALA A 96 -21.17 -18.59 -17.48
CA ALA A 96 -21.15 -17.17 -17.11
C ALA A 96 -19.93 -16.83 -16.25
N ALA A 97 -19.57 -17.71 -15.31
CA ALA A 97 -18.34 -17.56 -14.54
C ALA A 97 -17.08 -17.64 -15.43
N ASP A 98 -17.06 -18.54 -16.43
CA ASP A 98 -15.98 -18.64 -17.41
C ASP A 98 -15.90 -17.38 -18.30
N ASP A 99 -17.03 -16.88 -18.79
CA ASP A 99 -17.11 -15.63 -19.55
C ASP A 99 -16.66 -14.43 -18.73
N MET A 100 -17.06 -14.34 -17.46
CA MET A 100 -16.59 -13.30 -16.55
C MET A 100 -15.07 -13.35 -16.42
N ARG A 101 -14.49 -14.53 -16.11
CA ARG A 101 -13.04 -14.71 -15.97
C ARG A 101 -12.28 -14.35 -17.25
N ARG A 102 -12.77 -14.80 -18.41
CA ARG A 102 -12.17 -14.44 -19.72
C ARG A 102 -12.29 -12.95 -20.00
N GLY A 103 -13.43 -12.35 -19.68
CA GLY A 103 -13.67 -10.92 -19.80
C GLY A 103 -12.72 -10.10 -18.93
N LEU A 104 -12.47 -10.53 -17.69
CA LEU A 104 -11.51 -9.89 -16.80
C LEU A 104 -10.08 -9.97 -17.35
N VAL A 105 -9.61 -11.16 -17.71
CA VAL A 105 -8.25 -11.35 -18.26
C VAL A 105 -8.01 -10.53 -19.53
N SER A 106 -9.02 -10.41 -20.40
CA SER A 106 -8.93 -9.60 -21.63
C SER A 106 -9.34 -8.14 -21.46
N LEU A 107 -9.71 -7.72 -20.25
CA LEU A 107 -10.26 -6.40 -19.92
C LEU A 107 -11.47 -6.00 -20.81
N ASN A 108 -12.28 -6.98 -21.22
CA ASN A 108 -13.44 -6.78 -22.05
C ASN A 108 -14.69 -6.47 -21.20
N ALA A 109 -14.99 -5.18 -21.03
CA ALA A 109 -16.10 -4.70 -20.22
C ALA A 109 -17.48 -5.21 -20.67
N SER A 110 -17.72 -5.42 -21.97
CA SER A 110 -19.03 -5.88 -22.47
C SER A 110 -19.28 -7.35 -22.14
N LEU A 111 -18.23 -8.17 -22.22
CA LEU A 111 -18.28 -9.57 -21.83
C LEU A 111 -18.49 -9.70 -20.31
N VAL A 112 -17.75 -8.92 -19.51
CA VAL A 112 -17.94 -8.86 -18.05
C VAL A 112 -19.36 -8.44 -17.71
N THR A 113 -19.88 -7.36 -18.28
CA THR A 113 -21.24 -6.88 -18.00
C THR A 113 -22.31 -7.93 -18.33
N SER A 114 -22.15 -8.63 -19.46
CA SER A 114 -23.08 -9.68 -19.87
C SER A 114 -23.06 -10.87 -18.91
N ALA A 115 -21.86 -11.29 -18.49
CA ALA A 115 -21.69 -12.37 -17.52
C ALA A 115 -22.25 -11.99 -16.13
N LEU A 116 -21.98 -10.78 -15.64
CA LEU A 116 -22.52 -10.29 -14.37
C LEU A 116 -24.06 -10.27 -14.39
N ARG A 117 -24.67 -9.82 -15.48
CA ARG A 117 -26.13 -9.84 -15.67
C ARG A 117 -26.66 -11.27 -15.63
N ALA A 118 -26.01 -12.20 -16.33
CA ALA A 118 -26.44 -13.59 -16.34
C ALA A 118 -26.36 -14.22 -14.93
N LEU A 119 -25.27 -14.01 -14.20
CA LEU A 119 -25.10 -14.47 -12.82
C LEU A 119 -26.11 -13.83 -11.85
N SER A 120 -26.46 -12.56 -12.08
CA SER A 120 -27.48 -11.84 -11.32
C SER A 120 -28.86 -12.46 -11.51
N ASN A 121 -29.25 -12.73 -12.76
CA ASN A 121 -30.52 -13.41 -13.09
C ASN A 121 -30.62 -14.79 -12.44
N LEU A 122 -29.50 -15.50 -12.30
CA LEU A 122 -29.45 -16.80 -11.62
C LEU A 122 -29.40 -16.69 -10.08
N GLY A 123 -29.30 -15.49 -9.51
CA GLY A 123 -29.24 -15.27 -8.07
C GLY A 123 -27.93 -15.69 -7.40
N VAL A 124 -26.83 -15.82 -8.16
CA VAL A 124 -25.53 -16.34 -7.68
C VAL A 124 -24.37 -15.37 -7.85
N LEU A 125 -24.65 -14.13 -8.28
CA LEU A 125 -23.63 -13.11 -8.55
C LEU A 125 -22.68 -12.88 -7.37
N GLU A 126 -23.21 -12.61 -6.18
CA GLU A 126 -22.38 -12.28 -5.01
C GLU A 126 -21.45 -13.43 -4.60
N ALA A 127 -21.92 -14.68 -4.69
CA ALA A 127 -21.11 -15.85 -4.38
C ALA A 127 -19.95 -16.00 -5.39
N GLU A 128 -20.23 -15.79 -6.68
CA GLU A 128 -19.21 -15.90 -7.72
C GLU A 128 -18.19 -14.74 -7.64
N LEU A 129 -18.64 -13.52 -7.30
CA LEU A 129 -17.75 -12.38 -7.07
C LEU A 129 -16.81 -12.62 -5.89
N GLU A 130 -17.29 -13.21 -4.78
CA GLU A 130 -16.44 -13.52 -3.63
C GLU A 130 -15.41 -14.61 -3.94
N VAL A 131 -15.79 -15.62 -4.74
CA VAL A 131 -14.87 -16.64 -5.26
C VAL A 131 -13.77 -16.00 -6.11
N GLN A 132 -14.16 -15.13 -7.06
CA GLN A 132 -13.22 -14.44 -7.93
C GLN A 132 -12.24 -13.57 -7.12
N LEU A 133 -12.77 -12.78 -6.18
CA LEU A 133 -11.98 -11.88 -5.35
C LEU A 133 -11.00 -12.64 -4.43
N SER A 134 -11.43 -13.79 -3.91
CA SER A 134 -10.58 -14.67 -3.11
C SER A 134 -9.50 -15.34 -3.94
N SER A 135 -9.80 -15.75 -5.18
CA SER A 135 -8.81 -16.28 -6.13
C SER A 135 -7.75 -15.24 -6.47
N SER A 136 -8.16 -14.03 -6.87
CA SER A 136 -7.27 -12.92 -7.19
C SER A 136 -6.36 -12.56 -6.02
N ALA A 137 -6.89 -12.53 -4.80
CA ALA A 137 -6.10 -12.26 -3.60
C ALA A 137 -5.09 -13.39 -3.29
N ALA A 138 -5.50 -14.66 -3.46
CA ALA A 138 -4.63 -15.81 -3.23
C ALA A 138 -3.47 -15.86 -4.25
N GLU A 139 -3.71 -15.54 -5.52
CA GLU A 139 -2.66 -15.47 -6.54
C GLU A 139 -1.59 -14.43 -6.19
N VAL A 140 -2.01 -13.25 -5.72
CA VAL A 140 -1.09 -12.21 -5.26
C VAL A 140 -0.33 -12.65 -4.01
N ASP A 141 -1.02 -13.29 -3.06
CA ASP A 141 -0.38 -13.81 -1.84
C ASP A 141 0.73 -14.81 -2.17
N VAL A 142 0.46 -15.77 -3.05
CA VAL A 142 1.45 -16.76 -3.52
C VAL A 142 2.65 -16.07 -4.16
N LYS A 143 2.43 -15.06 -5.00
CA LYS A 143 3.52 -14.34 -5.67
C LYS A 143 4.36 -13.50 -4.71
N LEU A 144 3.75 -12.90 -3.69
CA LEU A 144 4.47 -12.16 -2.66
C LEU A 144 5.26 -13.10 -1.72
N VAL A 145 4.72 -14.28 -1.42
CA VAL A 145 5.46 -15.33 -0.69
C VAL A 145 6.67 -15.79 -1.50
N GLU A 146 6.49 -16.08 -2.79
CA GLU A 146 7.57 -16.46 -3.71
C GLU A 146 8.67 -15.38 -3.73
N LEU A 147 8.29 -14.12 -3.93
CA LEU A 147 9.21 -12.98 -3.94
C LEU A 147 10.01 -12.87 -2.62
N SER A 148 9.37 -13.11 -1.49
CA SER A 148 10.00 -12.99 -0.17
C SER A 148 10.92 -14.16 0.17
N SER A 149 10.62 -15.35 -0.39
CA SER A 149 11.44 -16.55 -0.20
C SER A 149 12.67 -16.63 -1.12
N ALA A 150 12.61 -16.01 -2.30
CA ALA A 150 13.63 -16.11 -3.34
C ALA A 150 14.35 -14.77 -3.58
N LEU A 151 15.05 -14.27 -2.56
CA LEU A 151 15.71 -12.96 -2.57
C LEU A 151 16.69 -12.77 -3.73
N ASP A 152 17.42 -13.82 -4.12
CA ASP A 152 18.38 -13.78 -5.24
C ASP A 152 17.70 -13.54 -6.60
N SER A 153 16.43 -13.93 -6.72
CA SER A 153 15.62 -13.74 -7.92
C SER A 153 14.69 -12.51 -7.83
N SER A 154 14.77 -11.75 -6.74
CA SER A 154 13.85 -10.64 -6.44
C SER A 154 13.82 -9.57 -7.53
N VAL A 155 14.95 -9.29 -8.19
CA VAL A 155 15.04 -8.31 -9.29
C VAL A 155 14.12 -8.67 -10.46
N ARG A 156 13.95 -9.97 -10.77
CA ARG A 156 13.08 -10.45 -11.84
C ARG A 156 11.64 -10.66 -11.36
N LEU A 157 11.47 -11.21 -10.17
CA LEU A 157 10.16 -11.56 -9.62
C LEU A 157 9.34 -10.32 -9.23
N LEU A 158 10.01 -9.26 -8.77
CA LEU A 158 9.35 -8.06 -8.29
C LEU A 158 8.50 -7.37 -9.38
N PRO A 159 9.03 -7.07 -10.59
CA PRO A 159 8.20 -6.52 -11.67
C PRO A 159 7.01 -7.41 -12.03
N GLN A 160 7.18 -8.73 -12.03
CA GLN A 160 6.09 -9.68 -12.33
C GLN A 160 4.99 -9.60 -11.28
N CYS A 161 5.37 -9.55 -10.00
CA CYS A 161 4.44 -9.43 -8.88
C CYS A 161 3.67 -8.10 -8.94
N VAL A 162 4.35 -6.99 -9.20
CA VAL A 162 3.68 -5.67 -9.27
C VAL A 162 2.78 -5.56 -10.51
N ASN A 163 3.20 -6.13 -11.65
CA ASN A 163 2.35 -6.19 -12.84
C ASN A 163 1.10 -7.04 -12.62
N LEU A 164 1.20 -8.16 -11.89
CA LEU A 164 0.04 -8.94 -11.48
C LEU A 164 -0.89 -8.11 -10.60
N ILE A 165 -0.37 -7.44 -9.57
CA ILE A 165 -1.17 -6.55 -8.71
C ILE A 165 -1.87 -5.48 -9.54
N HIS A 166 -1.15 -4.83 -10.46
CA HIS A 166 -1.72 -3.83 -11.34
C HIS A 166 -2.87 -4.40 -12.17
N SER A 167 -2.65 -5.53 -12.86
CA SER A 167 -3.68 -6.21 -13.66
C SER A 167 -4.91 -6.58 -12.82
N GLN A 168 -4.72 -7.12 -11.61
CA GLN A 168 -5.81 -7.51 -10.73
C GLN A 168 -6.63 -6.30 -10.23
N LEU A 169 -5.98 -5.15 -10.00
CA LEU A 169 -6.69 -3.90 -9.73
C LEU A 169 -7.55 -3.46 -10.92
N GLU A 170 -7.06 -3.63 -12.16
CA GLU A 170 -7.84 -3.32 -13.36
C GLU A 170 -9.06 -4.22 -13.50
N GLN A 171 -8.86 -5.51 -13.28
CA GLN A 171 -9.91 -6.52 -13.30
C GLN A 171 -10.98 -6.21 -12.25
N CYS A 172 -10.57 -5.94 -11.00
CA CYS A 172 -11.52 -5.63 -9.92
C CYS A 172 -12.28 -4.32 -10.17
N ALA A 173 -11.68 -3.34 -10.85
CA ALA A 173 -12.38 -2.13 -11.24
C ALA A 173 -13.54 -2.40 -12.23
N LEU A 174 -13.40 -3.39 -13.13
CA LEU A 174 -14.47 -3.82 -14.04
C LEU A 174 -15.64 -4.49 -13.33
N LEU A 175 -15.41 -5.04 -12.14
CA LEU A 175 -16.46 -5.64 -11.28
C LEU A 175 -17.23 -4.60 -10.46
N GLY A 176 -16.77 -3.34 -10.46
CA GLY A 176 -17.38 -2.22 -9.75
C GLY A 176 -16.68 -1.84 -8.45
N ALA A 177 -17.02 -0.64 -7.96
CA ALA A 177 -16.33 0.00 -6.83
C ALA A 177 -16.31 -0.85 -5.55
N THR A 178 -17.42 -1.52 -5.23
CA THR A 178 -17.53 -2.36 -4.02
C THR A 178 -16.53 -3.51 -4.02
N GLN A 179 -16.36 -4.18 -5.16
CA GLN A 179 -15.43 -5.31 -5.28
C GLN A 179 -13.98 -4.81 -5.31
N LEU A 180 -13.73 -3.68 -5.97
CA LEU A 180 -12.42 -3.02 -5.94
C LEU A 180 -12.00 -2.67 -4.50
N THR A 181 -12.86 -2.05 -3.71
CA THR A 181 -12.56 -1.70 -2.31
C THR A 181 -12.24 -2.95 -1.48
N LYS A 182 -13.06 -4.00 -1.57
CA LYS A 182 -12.82 -5.28 -0.87
C LYS A 182 -11.47 -5.89 -1.25
N PHE A 183 -11.13 -5.87 -2.54
CA PHE A 183 -9.86 -6.40 -3.02
C PHE A 183 -8.68 -5.57 -2.51
N VAL A 184 -8.77 -4.24 -2.60
CA VAL A 184 -7.74 -3.30 -2.13
C VAL A 184 -7.47 -3.49 -0.63
N GLU A 185 -8.49 -3.70 0.19
CA GLU A 185 -8.34 -4.00 1.62
C GLU A 185 -7.69 -5.36 1.89
N LYS A 186 -8.02 -6.40 1.12
CA LYS A 186 -7.36 -7.71 1.21
C LYS A 186 -5.89 -7.60 0.78
N LEU A 187 -5.62 -6.92 -0.34
CA LEU A 187 -4.28 -6.67 -0.86
C LEU A 187 -3.40 -5.92 0.15
N ALA A 188 -3.93 -4.86 0.78
CA ALA A 188 -3.24 -4.12 1.82
C ALA A 188 -2.80 -5.03 2.98
N ARG A 189 -3.66 -5.95 3.41
CA ARG A 189 -3.35 -6.94 4.45
C ARG A 189 -2.27 -7.92 4.00
N ILE A 190 -2.36 -8.41 2.76
CA ILE A 190 -1.36 -9.31 2.17
C ILE A 190 0.01 -8.63 2.11
N ILE A 191 0.09 -7.39 1.61
CA ILE A 191 1.35 -6.63 1.51
C ILE A 191 2.00 -6.50 2.89
N ARG A 192 1.23 -6.10 3.91
CA ARG A 192 1.74 -6.00 5.29
C ARG A 192 2.23 -7.32 5.85
N ALA A 193 1.56 -8.42 5.52
CA ALA A 193 1.89 -9.75 6.03
C ALA A 193 3.08 -10.39 5.32
N ARG A 194 3.27 -10.11 4.03
CA ARG A 194 4.22 -10.83 3.18
C ARG A 194 5.49 -10.06 2.86
N VAL A 195 5.47 -8.73 2.83
CA VAL A 195 6.65 -7.95 2.46
C VAL A 195 7.46 -7.60 3.71
N PRO A 196 8.65 -8.19 3.91
CA PRO A 196 9.48 -7.89 5.08
C PRO A 196 10.00 -6.45 5.04
N LEU A 197 10.12 -5.82 6.21
CA LEU A 197 10.57 -4.44 6.34
C LEU A 197 12.05 -4.25 5.97
N ASP A 198 12.84 -5.30 6.14
CA ASP A 198 14.28 -5.38 5.89
C ASP A 198 14.63 -6.03 4.55
N ALA A 199 13.62 -6.32 3.71
CA ALA A 199 13.85 -6.94 2.42
C ALA A 199 14.69 -6.03 1.50
N PRO A 200 15.69 -6.59 0.78
CA PRO A 200 16.56 -5.82 -0.12
C PRO A 200 15.78 -5.20 -1.29
N PHE A 201 14.62 -5.76 -1.64
CA PHE A 201 13.76 -5.26 -2.70
C PHE A 201 12.71 -4.22 -2.24
N SER A 202 12.62 -3.93 -0.93
CA SER A 202 11.58 -3.07 -0.34
C SER A 202 11.49 -1.69 -1.00
N LEU A 203 12.63 -1.00 -1.18
CA LEU A 203 12.68 0.31 -1.85
C LEU A 203 12.09 0.23 -3.27
N ARG A 204 12.51 -0.78 -4.04
CA ARG A 204 12.03 -0.95 -5.42
C ARG A 204 10.57 -1.34 -5.47
N PHE A 205 10.09 -2.11 -4.49
CA PHE A 205 8.68 -2.45 -4.35
C PHE A 205 7.82 -1.22 -4.10
N VAL A 206 8.19 -0.37 -3.13
CA VAL A 206 7.47 0.89 -2.88
C VAL A 206 7.48 1.79 -4.11
N GLN A 207 8.63 1.93 -4.81
CA GLN A 207 8.72 2.69 -6.05
C GLN A 207 7.72 2.26 -7.12
N LEU A 208 7.66 0.94 -7.40
CA LEU A 208 6.78 0.41 -8.44
C LEU A 208 5.31 0.50 -8.02
N MET A 209 5.01 0.22 -6.75
CA MET A 209 3.66 0.36 -6.21
C MET A 209 3.19 1.81 -6.24
N SER A 210 4.02 2.80 -5.87
CA SER A 210 3.64 4.21 -5.96
C SER A 210 3.25 4.61 -7.39
N ARG A 211 3.90 4.06 -8.42
CA ARG A 211 3.49 4.30 -9.82
C ARG A 211 2.12 3.70 -10.13
N VAL A 212 1.84 2.50 -9.63
CA VAL A 212 0.53 1.84 -9.78
C VAL A 212 -0.57 2.64 -9.05
N LEU A 213 -0.27 3.19 -7.88
CA LEU A 213 -1.25 3.99 -7.12
C LEU A 213 -1.49 5.36 -7.74
N ASN A 214 -0.46 5.97 -8.33
CA ASN A 214 -0.59 7.24 -9.04
C ASN A 214 -1.45 7.12 -10.31
N SER A 215 -1.48 5.95 -10.96
CA SER A 215 -2.38 5.71 -12.09
C SER A 215 -3.82 5.40 -11.67
N ARG A 216 -4.06 5.12 -10.37
CA ARG A 216 -5.39 4.78 -9.82
C ARG A 216 -5.60 5.37 -8.42
N PRO A 217 -5.89 6.68 -8.32
CA PRO A 217 -6.09 7.37 -7.04
C PRO A 217 -7.19 6.75 -6.16
N GLU A 218 -8.20 6.15 -6.76
CA GLU A 218 -9.31 5.47 -6.07
C GLU A 218 -8.87 4.25 -5.25
N CYS A 219 -7.71 3.66 -5.55
CA CYS A 219 -7.15 2.50 -4.84
C CYS A 219 -6.15 2.91 -3.74
N SER A 220 -5.84 4.20 -3.63
CA SER A 220 -4.63 4.67 -2.94
C SER A 220 -4.67 4.53 -1.42
N GLY A 221 -5.80 4.83 -0.77
CA GLY A 221 -5.88 4.94 0.71
C GLY A 221 -5.33 3.72 1.46
N PRO A 222 -6.00 2.54 1.40
CA PRO A 222 -5.55 1.36 2.15
C PRO A 222 -4.15 0.87 1.77
N LEU A 223 -3.73 1.07 0.51
CA LEU A 223 -2.42 0.64 0.02
C LEU A 223 -1.30 1.59 0.46
N ILE A 224 -1.53 2.90 0.49
CA ILE A 224 -0.59 3.87 1.08
C ILE A 224 -0.37 3.53 2.57
N GLU A 225 -1.44 3.24 3.30
CA GLU A 225 -1.34 2.81 4.70
C GLU A 225 -0.63 1.47 4.88
N ALA A 226 -0.64 0.60 3.86
CA ALA A 226 0.10 -0.67 3.88
C ALA A 226 1.59 -0.47 3.57
N LEU A 227 1.94 0.52 2.76
CA LEU A 227 3.32 0.85 2.38
C LEU A 227 4.03 1.73 3.41
N ARG A 228 3.31 2.45 4.28
CA ARG A 228 3.90 3.34 5.29
C ARG A 228 4.96 2.66 6.18
N PRO A 229 4.76 1.46 6.74
CA PRO A 229 5.80 0.77 7.50
C PRO A 229 7.08 0.51 6.70
N LEU A 230 6.95 0.18 5.41
CA LEU A 230 8.08 -0.01 4.50
C LEU A 230 8.82 1.31 4.25
N LYS A 231 8.10 2.40 3.98
CA LYS A 231 8.68 3.76 3.87
C LYS A 231 9.50 4.11 5.12
N ASN A 232 8.96 3.86 6.31
CA ASN A 232 9.64 4.13 7.58
C ASN A 232 10.88 3.25 7.78
N ALA A 233 10.82 1.98 7.40
CA ALA A 233 11.95 1.06 7.48
C ALA A 233 13.08 1.47 6.52
N ILE A 234 12.76 1.87 5.29
CA ILE A 234 13.71 2.40 4.31
C ILE A 234 14.44 3.63 4.88
N LEU A 235 13.70 4.58 5.45
CA LEU A 235 14.26 5.77 6.08
C LEU A 235 15.15 5.42 7.28
N SER A 236 14.73 4.46 8.10
CA SER A 236 15.50 4.02 9.28
C SER A 236 16.80 3.32 8.87
N GLN A 237 16.77 2.47 7.85
CA GLN A 237 17.97 1.83 7.29
C GLN A 237 18.91 2.85 6.65
N SER A 238 18.36 3.82 5.92
CA SER A 238 19.11 4.93 5.33
C SER A 238 19.88 5.69 6.42
N LEU A 239 19.19 6.10 7.49
CA LEU A 239 19.82 6.77 8.63
C LEU A 239 20.85 5.89 9.32
N GLY A 240 20.56 4.60 9.52
CA GLY A 240 21.49 3.63 10.11
C GLY A 240 22.79 3.50 9.32
N ARG A 241 22.73 3.46 7.98
CA ARG A 241 23.93 3.45 7.13
C ARG A 241 24.77 4.72 7.30
N LEU A 242 24.13 5.88 7.39
CA LEU A 242 24.83 7.14 7.61
C LEU A 242 25.50 7.18 8.99
N HIS A 243 24.77 6.78 10.05
CA HIS A 243 25.32 6.70 11.39
C HIS A 243 26.50 5.74 11.48
N GLN A 244 26.45 4.60 10.79
CA GLN A 244 27.54 3.64 10.76
C GLN A 244 28.84 4.25 10.21
N ILE A 245 28.77 5.12 9.20
CA ILE A 245 29.94 5.84 8.68
C ILE A 245 30.53 6.76 9.76
N VAL A 246 29.67 7.45 10.50
CA VAL A 246 30.07 8.35 11.59
C VAL A 246 30.66 7.59 12.76
N GLU A 247 30.08 6.44 13.13
CA GLU A 247 30.52 5.60 14.25
C GLU A 247 31.87 4.93 13.97
N GLN A 248 32.09 4.44 12.75
CA GLN A 248 33.32 3.76 12.35
C GLN A 248 34.52 4.70 12.18
N HIS A 249 34.28 6.00 12.04
CA HIS A 249 35.37 6.97 11.90
C HIS A 249 36.01 7.28 13.25
N ASP A 250 37.34 7.23 13.28
CA ASP A 250 38.15 7.68 14.40
C ASP A 250 38.69 9.09 14.13
N PHE A 251 38.10 10.08 14.81
CA PHE A 251 38.46 11.49 14.72
C PHE A 251 39.81 11.82 15.37
N ALA A 252 40.47 10.86 16.03
CA ALA A 252 41.85 10.99 16.47
C ALA A 252 42.86 10.83 15.32
N THR A 253 42.46 10.27 14.18
CA THR A 253 43.34 10.03 13.02
C THR A 253 43.45 11.24 12.09
N ILE A 254 44.50 11.26 11.25
CA ILE A 254 44.79 12.38 10.32
C ILE A 254 43.86 12.38 9.08
N GLN A 255 43.08 11.31 8.85
CA GLN A 255 42.30 11.11 7.61
C GLN A 255 40.91 11.78 7.62
N ASN A 256 40.83 13.01 8.11
CA ASN A 256 39.57 13.73 8.28
C ASN A 256 38.94 14.22 6.96
N SER A 257 39.74 14.51 5.93
CA SER A 257 39.23 14.82 4.60
C SER A 257 38.52 13.63 3.94
N VAL A 258 39.08 12.43 4.10
CA VAL A 258 38.50 11.18 3.59
C VAL A 258 37.15 10.89 4.23
N PHE A 259 36.98 11.22 5.51
CA PHE A 259 35.69 11.11 6.20
C PHE A 259 34.63 12.02 5.59
N VAL A 260 34.95 13.30 5.39
CA VAL A 260 34.03 14.28 4.80
C VAL A 260 33.59 13.82 3.41
N ASP A 261 34.52 13.42 2.55
CA ASP A 261 34.19 12.94 1.20
C ASP A 261 33.30 11.70 1.22
N LYS A 262 33.58 10.73 2.10
CA LYS A 262 32.76 9.52 2.27
C LYS A 262 31.36 9.84 2.75
N LEU A 263 31.22 10.71 3.77
CA LEU A 263 29.92 11.08 4.32
C LEU A 263 29.11 11.89 3.30
N VAL A 264 29.74 12.79 2.56
CA VAL A 264 29.12 13.55 1.46
C VAL A 264 28.60 12.65 0.37
N ALA A 265 29.44 11.75 -0.14
CA ALA A 265 29.01 10.80 -1.15
C ALA A 265 27.83 9.93 -0.66
N ALA A 266 27.87 9.47 0.59
CA ALA A 266 26.81 8.65 1.16
C ALA A 266 25.48 9.41 1.33
N ILE A 267 25.50 10.64 1.85
CA ILE A 267 24.30 11.48 1.98
C ILE A 267 23.70 11.78 0.60
N GLU A 268 24.53 12.16 -0.37
CA GLU A 268 24.08 12.44 -1.74
C GLU A 268 23.47 11.19 -2.39
N GLU A 269 24.08 10.01 -2.19
CA GLU A 269 23.55 8.75 -2.69
C GLU A 269 22.20 8.38 -2.06
N GLU A 270 22.06 8.49 -0.74
CA GLU A 270 20.80 8.22 -0.04
C GLU A 270 19.68 9.20 -0.47
N MET A 271 20.00 10.49 -0.62
CA MET A 271 19.06 11.49 -1.13
C MET A 271 18.61 11.18 -2.56
N LYS A 272 19.55 10.81 -3.44
CA LYS A 272 19.26 10.46 -4.83
C LYS A 272 18.39 9.21 -4.95
N ARG A 273 18.63 8.20 -4.10
CA ARG A 273 17.81 6.96 -4.06
C ARG A 273 16.34 7.22 -3.73
N LEU A 274 16.04 8.33 -3.04
CA LEU A 274 14.72 8.69 -2.54
C LEU A 274 14.08 9.87 -3.30
N GLU A 275 14.73 10.40 -4.34
CA GLU A 275 14.28 11.62 -5.03
C GLU A 275 12.92 11.51 -5.74
N TRP A 276 12.50 10.29 -6.03
CA TRP A 276 11.29 9.97 -6.79
C TRP A 276 10.00 10.15 -5.98
N ASP A 277 10.09 10.33 -4.65
CA ASP A 277 8.95 10.50 -3.74
C ASP A 277 9.21 11.71 -2.84
N VAL A 278 8.31 12.70 -2.91
CA VAL A 278 8.48 14.00 -2.22
C VAL A 278 8.52 13.82 -0.71
N GLU A 279 7.65 12.99 -0.15
CA GLU A 279 7.58 12.75 1.30
C GLU A 279 8.86 12.05 1.80
N LEU A 280 9.31 11.00 1.08
CA LEU A 280 10.55 10.31 1.43
C LEU A 280 11.76 11.23 1.31
N ARG A 281 11.79 12.12 0.30
CA ARG A 281 12.86 13.10 0.13
C ARG A 281 12.90 14.10 1.30
N GLU A 282 11.76 14.61 1.74
CA GLU A 282 11.69 15.53 2.88
C GLU A 282 12.14 14.86 4.18
N GLU A 283 11.70 13.63 4.44
CA GLU A 283 12.16 12.86 5.60
C GLU A 283 13.65 12.48 5.51
N ALA A 284 14.16 12.21 4.30
CA ALA A 284 15.59 11.98 4.08
C ALA A 284 16.42 13.23 4.41
N GLN A 285 15.93 14.44 4.12
CA GLN A 285 16.59 15.68 4.56
C GLN A 285 16.64 15.81 6.08
N LYS A 286 15.58 15.40 6.79
CA LYS A 286 15.59 15.33 8.26
C LYS A 286 16.58 14.30 8.77
N ASN A 287 16.73 13.17 8.08
CA ASN A 287 17.75 12.17 8.40
C ASN A 287 19.18 12.70 8.18
N THR A 288 19.42 13.47 7.12
CA THR A 288 20.68 14.19 6.93
C THR A 288 20.98 15.10 8.13
N GLN A 289 19.98 15.89 8.57
CA GLN A 289 20.13 16.72 9.77
C GLN A 289 20.49 15.89 11.01
N LYS A 290 19.76 14.80 11.30
CA LYS A 290 20.05 13.91 12.44
C LYS A 290 21.47 13.33 12.37
N CYS A 291 21.93 12.95 11.18
CA CYS A 291 23.30 12.47 10.99
C CYS A 291 24.33 13.57 11.32
N LEU A 292 24.12 14.79 10.81
CA LEU A 292 25.01 15.92 11.09
C LEU A 292 24.99 16.32 12.57
N ASP A 293 23.86 16.17 13.27
CA ASP A 293 23.76 16.38 14.71
C ASP A 293 24.63 15.39 15.51
N ILE A 294 24.72 14.13 15.07
CA ILE A 294 25.62 13.14 15.68
C ILE A 294 27.08 13.48 15.38
N VAL A 295 27.39 13.89 14.14
CA VAL A 295 28.75 14.35 13.79
C VAL A 295 29.14 15.53 14.68
N ALA A 296 28.26 16.52 14.87
CA ALA A 296 28.51 17.66 15.73
C ALA A 296 28.87 17.23 17.15
N LYS A 297 28.06 16.35 17.77
CA LYS A 297 28.32 15.82 19.12
C LYS A 297 29.64 15.06 19.23
N ARG A 298 29.97 14.24 18.21
CA ARG A 298 31.26 13.51 18.21
C ARG A 298 32.44 14.46 18.11
N LEU A 299 32.37 15.42 17.20
CA LEU A 299 33.44 16.41 17.04
C LEU A 299 33.58 17.29 18.28
N GLU A 300 32.49 17.73 18.89
CA GLU A 300 32.47 18.48 20.15
C GLU A 300 33.19 17.71 21.26
N SER A 301 32.93 16.40 21.40
CA SER A 301 33.59 15.57 22.41
C SER A 301 35.10 15.37 22.19
N GLU A 302 35.58 15.62 20.97
CA GLU A 302 36.99 15.43 20.57
C GLU A 302 37.79 16.74 20.59
N ILE A 303 37.10 17.88 20.58
CA ILE A 303 37.67 19.22 20.67
C ILE A 303 38.11 19.49 22.11
N LYS A 304 39.36 19.93 22.29
CA LYS A 304 39.93 20.26 23.60
C LYS A 304 40.21 21.75 23.70
N LEU A 305 39.37 22.48 24.43
CA LEU A 305 39.45 23.94 24.57
C LEU A 305 39.98 24.42 25.92
N ASP A 306 40.67 23.56 26.66
CA ASP A 306 41.28 23.95 27.94
C ASP A 306 42.33 25.06 27.73
N VAL A 307 42.42 25.98 28.68
CA VAL A 307 43.33 27.15 28.61
C VAL A 307 44.78 26.73 28.33
N GLU A 308 45.24 25.62 28.91
CA GLU A 308 46.59 25.08 28.70
C GLU A 308 46.84 24.59 27.26
N ASN A 309 45.78 24.15 26.58
CA ASN A 309 45.82 23.68 25.19
C ASN A 309 45.73 24.85 24.19
N LEU A 310 45.29 26.03 24.63
CA LEU A 310 45.10 27.23 23.79
C LEU A 310 46.20 28.29 23.95
N LEU A 311 47.24 28.01 24.75
CA LEU A 311 48.38 28.93 24.90
C LEU A 311 49.07 29.20 23.56
N LEU A 312 49.34 30.48 23.30
CA LEU A 312 50.15 30.93 22.17
C LEU A 312 51.63 30.69 22.50
N GLY A 313 52.31 29.93 21.64
CA GLY A 313 53.76 29.75 21.65
C GLY A 313 54.31 29.79 20.22
N ASP A 314 55.62 29.57 20.06
CA ASP A 314 56.30 29.67 18.76
C ASP A 314 55.78 28.68 17.71
N ARG A 315 55.19 27.57 18.14
CA ARG A 315 54.58 26.55 17.27
C ARG A 315 53.23 26.11 17.81
N LEU A 316 52.32 25.85 16.87
CA LEU A 316 51.03 25.25 17.19
C LEU A 316 51.22 23.84 17.77
N ARG A 317 50.60 23.60 18.93
CA ARG A 317 50.59 22.29 19.58
C ARG A 317 49.80 21.26 18.76
N SER A 318 50.01 19.97 19.04
CA SER A 318 49.27 18.89 18.38
C SER A 318 47.76 18.99 18.59
N ASP A 319 47.31 19.34 19.80
CA ASP A 319 45.88 19.48 20.11
C ASP A 319 45.28 20.71 19.39
N GLN A 320 46.03 21.81 19.23
CA GLN A 320 45.58 22.97 18.45
C GLN A 320 45.41 22.62 16.96
N HIS A 321 46.37 21.90 16.38
CA HIS A 321 46.22 21.39 15.01
C HIS A 321 45.03 20.43 14.87
N LYS A 322 44.80 19.57 15.87
CA LYS A 322 43.63 18.68 15.89
C LYS A 322 42.34 19.51 15.91
N ASN A 323 42.21 20.47 16.81
CA ASN A 323 41.03 21.33 16.92
C ASN A 323 40.74 22.05 15.60
N TYR A 324 41.73 22.67 14.95
CA TYR A 324 41.51 23.34 13.67
C TYR A 324 41.05 22.39 12.56
N ARG A 325 41.58 21.16 12.51
CA ARG A 325 41.11 20.15 11.56
C ARG A 325 39.67 19.71 11.85
N LEU A 326 39.29 19.57 13.12
CA LEU A 326 37.91 19.21 13.49
C LEU A 326 36.93 20.34 13.13
N LEU A 327 37.33 21.61 13.33
CA LEU A 327 36.55 22.78 12.90
C LEU A 327 36.44 22.87 11.38
N GLU A 328 37.52 22.55 10.64
CA GLU A 328 37.49 22.49 9.17
C GLU A 328 36.48 21.44 8.66
N ILE A 329 36.37 20.28 9.31
CA ILE A 329 35.34 19.28 9.01
C ILE A 329 33.93 19.87 9.19
N MET A 330 33.68 20.53 10.32
CA MET A 330 32.38 21.16 10.60
C MET A 330 32.02 22.17 9.51
N ASN A 331 32.93 23.09 9.21
CA ASN A 331 32.74 24.12 8.20
C ASN A 331 32.47 23.52 6.81
N THR A 332 33.24 22.49 6.43
CA THR A 332 33.09 21.84 5.12
C THR A 332 31.73 21.14 4.98
N LEU A 333 31.30 20.41 6.02
CA LEU A 333 29.99 19.78 6.04
C LEU A 333 28.86 20.82 6.10
N ALA A 334 29.02 21.89 6.87
CA ALA A 334 28.04 22.96 6.97
C ALA A 334 27.87 23.75 5.67
N ALA A 335 28.97 23.98 4.93
CA ALA A 335 28.93 24.62 3.62
C ALA A 335 28.14 23.79 2.59
N LYS A 336 28.15 22.45 2.71
CA LYS A 336 27.40 21.55 1.82
C LYS A 336 25.91 21.49 2.12
N TRP A 337 25.51 21.50 3.40
CA TRP A 337 24.08 21.46 3.80
C TRP A 337 23.75 22.52 4.86
N PRO A 338 23.78 23.81 4.50
CA PRO A 338 23.63 24.90 5.46
C PRO A 338 22.31 24.87 6.23
N SER A 339 21.23 24.40 5.61
CA SER A 339 19.92 24.27 6.27
C SER A 339 19.85 23.14 7.29
N GLN A 340 20.65 22.09 7.13
CA GLN A 340 20.65 20.90 7.98
C GLN A 340 21.78 20.92 9.02
N ALA A 341 22.81 21.74 8.84
CA ALA A 341 24.02 21.75 9.65
C ALA A 341 24.00 22.72 10.85
N LYS A 342 22.83 23.06 11.37
CA LYS A 342 22.69 24.07 12.46
C LYS A 342 23.52 23.72 13.69
N SER A 343 23.55 22.45 14.09
CA SER A 343 24.31 21.99 15.26
C SER A 343 25.82 22.06 15.03
N LEU A 344 26.29 21.75 13.80
CA LEU A 344 27.71 21.89 13.45
C LEU A 344 28.15 23.36 13.52
N LEU A 345 27.36 24.27 12.95
CA LEU A 345 27.63 25.71 13.00
C LEU A 345 27.60 26.25 14.43
N ALA A 346 26.74 25.73 15.31
CA ALA A 346 26.70 26.13 16.71
C ALA A 346 28.01 25.78 17.44
N VAL A 347 28.45 24.52 17.35
CA VAL A 347 29.69 24.05 17.97
C VAL A 347 30.91 24.76 17.38
N GLU A 348 30.94 24.98 16.07
CA GLU A 348 32.01 25.71 15.40
C GLU A 348 32.12 27.14 15.93
N ASN A 349 31.01 27.88 15.96
CA ASN A 349 30.99 29.27 16.43
C ASN A 349 31.38 29.39 17.91
N GLU A 350 30.91 28.48 18.76
CA GLU A 350 31.27 28.45 20.18
C GLU A 350 32.77 28.17 20.35
N SER A 351 33.29 27.16 19.64
CA SER A 351 34.71 26.80 19.68
C SER A 351 35.60 27.93 19.18
N VAL A 352 35.25 28.58 18.07
CA VAL A 352 35.98 29.73 17.53
C VAL A 352 35.93 30.90 18.52
N ALA A 353 34.80 31.18 19.15
CA ALA A 353 34.69 32.24 20.14
C ALA A 353 35.64 32.01 21.34
N VAL A 354 35.71 30.77 21.85
CA VAL A 354 36.63 30.41 22.94
C VAL A 354 38.09 30.54 22.51
N ILE A 355 38.45 30.06 21.31
CA ILE A 355 39.82 30.19 20.76
C ILE A 355 40.20 31.67 20.61
N MET A 356 39.32 32.49 20.04
CA MET A 356 39.55 33.92 19.84
C MET A 356 39.72 34.66 21.16
N GLU A 357 38.94 34.31 22.18
CA GLU A 357 39.05 34.88 23.52
C GLU A 357 40.38 34.49 24.20
N ALA A 358 40.81 33.23 24.07
CA ALA A 358 42.11 32.77 24.58
C ALA A 358 43.29 33.47 23.90
N ILE A 359 43.22 33.65 22.57
CA ILE A 359 44.21 34.42 21.79
C ILE A 359 44.25 35.87 22.29
N ARG A 360 43.08 36.51 22.44
CA ARG A 360 42.96 37.89 22.92
C ARG A 360 43.58 38.05 24.30
N GLN A 361 43.27 37.17 25.25
CA GLN A 361 43.83 37.20 26.60
C GLN A 361 45.35 36.97 26.61
N SER A 362 45.83 36.06 25.77
CA SER A 362 47.27 35.80 25.62
C SER A 362 48.00 37.04 25.09
N ILE A 363 47.47 37.70 24.06
CA ILE A 363 48.02 38.95 23.51
C ILE A 363 48.04 40.05 24.58
N PHE A 364 46.94 40.27 25.31
CA PHE A 364 46.91 41.26 26.38
C PHE A 364 47.93 40.96 27.49
N SER A 365 48.08 39.68 27.85
CA SER A 365 49.04 39.26 28.88
C SER A 365 50.48 39.47 28.42
N ILE A 366 50.81 39.14 27.16
CA ILE A 366 52.13 39.38 26.56
C ILE A 366 52.43 40.88 26.51
N ILE A 367 51.49 41.71 26.05
CA ILE A 367 51.67 43.18 26.01
C ILE A 367 51.88 43.74 27.42
N ALA A 368 51.10 43.26 28.40
CA ALA A 368 51.23 43.69 29.80
C ALA A 368 52.54 43.22 30.45
N SER A 369 53.07 42.05 30.08
CA SER A 369 54.38 41.59 30.54
C SER A 369 55.52 42.39 29.91
N MET A 370 55.43 42.69 28.61
CA MET A 370 56.38 43.56 27.92
C MET A 370 56.44 44.96 28.54
N HIS A 371 55.29 45.55 28.90
CA HIS A 371 55.26 46.84 29.61
C HIS A 371 55.87 46.76 31.01
N ARG A 372 55.70 45.65 31.74
CA ARG A 372 56.31 45.46 33.06
C ARG A 372 57.82 45.19 33.01
N GLU A 373 58.30 44.46 32.00
CA GLU A 373 59.73 44.25 31.77
C GLU A 373 60.47 45.53 31.36
N MET A 374 59.77 46.53 30.81
CA MET A 374 60.33 47.86 30.57
C MET A 374 60.53 48.68 31.84
N ASP A 375 59.82 48.36 32.94
CA ASP A 375 59.82 49.16 34.17
C ASP A 375 60.62 48.56 35.35
N ASP A 376 60.91 47.24 35.41
CA ASP A 376 62.00 46.72 36.27
C ASP A 376 62.28 45.20 36.11
N SER A 377 63.57 44.88 35.92
CA SER A 377 64.27 43.60 36.20
C SER A 377 63.88 42.29 35.45
N LYS A 378 64.95 41.59 35.03
CA LYS A 378 65.00 40.31 34.30
C LYS A 378 64.20 39.18 34.97
N GLY A 379 63.07 38.78 34.38
CA GLY A 379 62.42 37.50 34.64
C GLY A 379 61.72 37.01 33.37
N ILE A 380 62.15 35.86 32.83
CA ILE A 380 61.60 35.29 31.59
C ILE A 380 60.12 34.97 31.80
N SER A 381 59.26 35.57 30.98
CA SER A 381 57.81 35.34 30.98
C SER A 381 57.45 33.86 30.79
N PRO A 382 56.52 33.30 31.60
CA PRO A 382 56.07 31.90 31.48
C PRO A 382 55.28 31.61 30.19
N TYR A 383 55.03 32.62 29.37
CA TYR A 383 54.33 32.53 28.09
C TYR A 383 55.27 32.55 26.86
N MET A 384 56.59 32.53 27.06
CA MET A 384 57.60 32.48 26.00
C MET A 384 58.32 31.11 25.91
N GLN A 385 57.57 30.00 26.05
CA GLN A 385 58.09 28.64 25.85
C GLN A 385 57.42 27.93 24.67
#